data_AF-A0A3D5M1V6-F1
#
_entry.id   AF-A0A3D5M1V6-F1
#
_cell.length_a   1.000
_cell.length_b   1.000
_cell.length_c   1.000
_cell.angle_alpha   90.00
_cell.angle_beta   90.00
_cell.angle_gamma   90.00
#
_symmetry.space_group_name_H-M   'P 1'
#
loop_
_entity.id
_entity.type
_entity.pdbx_description
1 polymer ?
#
loop_
_entity_poly.entity_id
_entity_poly.type
_entity_poly.pdbx_seq_one_letter_code
_entity_poly.pdbx_strand_id
1 'polypeptide(L)'
;MLNLIVASLLFFNVAGDKQLDQCVKNQDANGLLSRMRELVEKDSYKAVRPIADAVAKVEAAPESAWYSVDRHRVFVDATRILGTLQGPKFDNELEKLVKKHPDWPARTLGLYASLQSKGSDSVSLSLKALHDKAPQVVIVASQILGRTQDILVIEPLISAMKRWEGSTTRERAAKGGRDELEKMAKDRAWLTCRDSLHRLTGISLHDSAAYKSWISVHRDKLDPSKVDLSAPVEKMTGTGLFGLDITGKNIAFIIDISGSMMATDPPSDEQLKKVSRSTGVGES
;
A
#
# COMPACT_ATOMS: atom_id res chain seq x y z
N MET A 1 7.77 -19.68 53.60
CA MET A 1 8.53 -18.54 53.04
C MET A 1 8.53 -18.68 51.52
N LEU A 2 7.47 -18.21 50.85
CA LEU A 2 7.42 -18.13 49.38
C LEU A 2 6.52 -16.93 49.02
N ASN A 3 7.16 -15.76 48.84
CA ASN A 3 6.53 -14.54 48.31
C ASN A 3 6.26 -14.77 46.81
N LEU A 4 5.03 -14.65 46.29
CA LEU A 4 4.21 -13.45 46.12
C LEU A 4 4.78 -12.44 45.11
N ILE A 5 4.62 -12.71 43.81
CA ILE A 5 4.37 -11.68 42.76
C ILE A 5 3.50 -12.33 41.67
N VAL A 6 2.17 -12.27 41.84
CA VAL A 6 1.24 -12.38 40.71
C VAL A 6 1.08 -10.95 40.17
N ALA A 7 1.76 -10.65 39.09
CA ALA A 7 1.60 -9.37 38.40
C ALA A 7 0.18 -9.29 37.85
N SER A 8 -0.63 -8.40 38.43
CA SER A 8 -1.94 -8.01 37.92
C SER A 8 -1.81 -7.47 36.49
N LEU A 9 -2.18 -8.28 35.51
CA LEU A 9 -2.59 -7.84 34.19
C LEU A 9 -3.93 -7.11 34.33
N LEU A 10 -3.87 -5.83 34.70
CA LEU A 10 -4.99 -4.90 34.54
C LEU A 10 -5.17 -4.63 33.04
N PHE A 11 -5.88 -5.52 32.36
CA PHE A 11 -6.49 -5.20 31.08
C PHE A 11 -7.47 -4.06 31.32
N PHE A 12 -7.18 -2.88 30.76
CA PHE A 12 -8.13 -1.80 30.59
C PHE A 12 -9.25 -2.28 29.66
N ASN A 13 -10.22 -3.00 30.23
CA ASN A 13 -11.40 -3.45 29.53
C ASN A 13 -12.39 -2.27 29.51
N VAL A 14 -12.27 -1.39 28.51
CA VAL A 14 -13.38 -0.50 28.18
C VAL A 14 -14.51 -1.43 27.76
N ALA A 15 -15.59 -1.45 28.56
CA ALA A 15 -16.68 -2.39 28.38
C ALA A 15 -17.22 -2.32 26.94
N GLY A 16 -16.93 -3.36 26.15
CA GLY A 16 -17.45 -3.50 24.79
C GLY A 16 -18.97 -3.68 24.80
N ASP A 17 -19.61 -3.37 23.68
CA ASP A 17 -21.04 -3.62 23.51
C ASP A 17 -21.30 -5.13 23.44
N LYS A 18 -21.95 -5.68 24.47
CA LYS A 18 -22.21 -7.12 24.59
C LYS A 18 -23.01 -7.68 23.43
N GLN A 19 -23.88 -6.87 22.82
CA GLN A 19 -24.71 -7.30 21.71
C GLN A 19 -23.91 -7.38 20.41
N LEU A 20 -23.03 -6.41 20.13
CA LEU A 20 -22.06 -6.53 19.05
C LEU A 20 -21.20 -7.79 19.22
N ASP A 21 -20.68 -8.03 20.43
CA ASP A 21 -19.86 -9.21 20.71
C ASP A 21 -20.62 -10.51 20.47
N GLN A 22 -21.91 -10.56 20.79
CA GLN A 22 -22.75 -11.72 20.52
C GLN A 22 -23.00 -11.91 19.03
N CYS A 23 -23.27 -10.85 18.27
CA CYS A 23 -23.42 -10.92 16.82
C CYS A 23 -22.14 -11.40 16.14
N VAL A 24 -20.96 -10.95 16.60
CA VAL A 24 -19.68 -11.44 16.09
C VAL A 24 -19.50 -12.94 16.34
N LYS A 25 -19.83 -13.41 17.56
CA LYS A 25 -19.76 -14.84 17.90
C LYS A 25 -20.72 -15.69 17.08
N ASN A 26 -21.92 -15.18 16.83
CA ASN A 26 -22.96 -15.85 16.07
C ASN A 26 -22.77 -15.71 14.54
N GLN A 27 -21.74 -14.98 14.10
CA GLN A 27 -21.48 -14.70 12.68
C GLN A 27 -22.68 -14.01 11.98
N ASP A 28 -23.43 -13.23 12.74
CA ASP A 28 -24.64 -12.56 12.27
C ASP A 28 -24.31 -11.16 11.75
N ALA A 29 -24.00 -11.06 10.46
CA ALA A 29 -23.72 -9.79 9.79
C ALA A 29 -24.89 -8.80 9.89
N ASN A 30 -26.13 -9.28 9.77
CA ASN A 30 -27.32 -8.41 9.73
C ASN A 30 -27.61 -7.83 11.12
N GLY A 31 -27.56 -8.66 12.16
CA GLY A 31 -27.70 -8.22 13.55
C GLY A 31 -26.58 -7.27 13.96
N LEU A 32 -25.35 -7.55 13.53
CA LEU A 32 -24.19 -6.69 13.77
C LEU A 32 -24.41 -5.29 13.20
N LEU A 33 -24.76 -5.19 11.91
CA LEU A 33 -24.99 -3.92 11.23
C LEU A 33 -26.20 -3.16 11.77
N SER A 34 -27.25 -3.86 12.15
CA SER A 34 -28.42 -3.24 12.79
C SER A 34 -28.06 -2.61 14.13
N ARG A 35 -27.27 -3.32 14.95
CA ARG A 35 -26.78 -2.81 16.23
C ARG A 35 -25.82 -1.63 16.08
N MET A 36 -24.94 -1.65 15.07
CA MET A 36 -24.05 -0.53 14.79
C MET A 36 -24.83 0.77 14.48
N ARG A 37 -25.91 0.69 13.70
CA ARG A 37 -26.78 1.85 13.41
C ARG A 37 -27.44 2.38 14.67
N GLU A 38 -28.01 1.50 15.48
CA GLU A 38 -28.66 1.86 16.74
C GLU A 38 -27.69 2.59 17.69
N LEU A 39 -26.44 2.12 17.79
CA LEU A 39 -25.41 2.77 18.61
C LEU A 39 -25.06 4.17 18.11
N VAL A 40 -24.96 4.36 16.80
CA VAL A 40 -24.72 5.68 16.20
C VAL A 40 -25.88 6.64 16.46
N GLU A 41 -27.13 6.16 16.36
CA GLU A 41 -28.32 6.97 16.63
C GLU A 41 -28.40 7.40 18.10
N LYS A 42 -28.07 6.50 19.03
CA LYS A 42 -28.20 6.74 20.48
C LYS A 42 -27.02 7.49 21.09
N ASP A 43 -25.81 7.06 20.76
CA ASP A 43 -24.57 7.43 21.47
C ASP A 43 -23.58 8.21 20.58
N SER A 44 -23.93 8.41 19.30
CA SER A 44 -23.19 9.21 18.32
C SER A 44 -21.69 8.87 18.29
N TYR A 45 -20.82 9.77 18.69
CA TYR A 45 -19.36 9.56 18.68
C TYR A 45 -18.86 8.47 19.64
N LYS A 46 -19.59 8.14 20.71
CA LYS A 46 -19.17 7.06 21.62
C LYS A 46 -19.30 5.67 20.97
N ALA A 47 -20.07 5.55 19.89
CA ALA A 47 -20.20 4.32 19.12
C ALA A 47 -18.95 3.95 18.32
N VAL A 48 -18.05 4.92 18.07
CA VAL A 48 -16.84 4.71 17.24
C VAL A 48 -16.00 3.55 17.76
N ARG A 49 -15.71 3.54 19.07
CA ARG A 49 -14.85 2.53 19.67
C ARG A 49 -15.48 1.12 19.65
N PRO A 50 -16.71 0.89 20.15
CA PRO A 50 -17.36 -0.41 20.08
C PRO A 50 -17.50 -0.96 18.66
N ILE A 51 -17.84 -0.10 17.68
CA ILE A 51 -17.97 -0.50 16.28
C ILE A 51 -16.60 -0.95 15.74
N ALA A 52 -15.54 -0.18 16.03
CA ALA A 52 -14.19 -0.53 15.59
C ALA A 52 -13.67 -1.83 16.25
N ASP A 53 -13.95 -2.04 17.54
CA ASP A 53 -13.63 -3.29 18.24
C ASP A 53 -14.35 -4.49 17.60
N ALA A 54 -15.62 -4.33 17.22
CA ALA A 54 -16.38 -5.38 16.55
C ALA A 54 -15.83 -5.71 15.15
N VAL A 55 -15.55 -4.68 14.33
CA VAL A 55 -14.93 -4.86 13.02
C VAL A 55 -13.55 -5.53 13.14
N ALA A 56 -12.73 -5.12 14.11
CA ALA A 56 -11.45 -5.76 14.36
C ALA A 56 -11.59 -7.25 14.71
N LYS A 57 -12.59 -7.63 15.51
CA LYS A 57 -12.87 -9.04 15.84
C LYS A 57 -13.33 -9.84 14.61
N VAL A 58 -14.16 -9.25 13.75
CA VAL A 58 -14.58 -9.88 12.48
C VAL A 58 -13.38 -10.09 11.56
N GLU A 59 -12.51 -9.08 11.42
CA GLU A 59 -11.31 -9.16 10.59
C GLU A 59 -10.23 -10.10 11.15
N ALA A 60 -10.13 -10.23 12.47
CA ALA A 60 -9.22 -11.16 13.13
C ALA A 60 -9.73 -12.62 13.14
N ALA A 61 -11.02 -12.84 12.85
CA ALA A 61 -11.58 -14.18 12.83
C ALA A 61 -10.94 -15.04 11.71
N PRO A 62 -10.81 -16.36 11.89
CA PRO A 62 -10.35 -17.26 10.85
C PRO A 62 -11.13 -17.11 9.54
N GLU A 63 -10.49 -17.34 8.39
CA GLU A 63 -11.15 -17.21 7.08
C GLU A 63 -12.37 -18.13 6.93
N SER A 64 -12.37 -19.29 7.61
CA SER A 64 -13.50 -20.22 7.63
C SER A 64 -14.68 -19.76 8.49
N ALA A 65 -14.49 -18.78 9.38
CA ALA A 65 -15.51 -18.33 10.32
C ALA A 65 -16.49 -17.32 9.71
N TRP A 66 -16.15 -16.69 8.59
CA TRP A 66 -17.02 -15.71 7.94
C TRP A 66 -16.96 -15.89 6.44
N TYR A 67 -18.12 -15.81 5.78
CA TYR A 67 -18.13 -15.65 4.33
C TYR A 67 -17.39 -14.36 3.95
N SER A 68 -16.54 -14.44 2.93
CA SER A 68 -15.76 -13.29 2.44
C SER A 68 -16.64 -12.08 2.12
N VAL A 69 -17.81 -12.33 1.54
CA VAL A 69 -18.81 -11.29 1.22
C VAL A 69 -19.34 -10.60 2.48
N ASP A 70 -19.68 -11.36 3.52
CA ASP A 70 -20.21 -10.79 4.76
C ASP A 70 -19.15 -10.02 5.54
N ARG A 71 -17.92 -10.54 5.59
CA ARG A 71 -16.77 -9.83 6.18
C ARG A 71 -16.55 -8.48 5.50
N HIS A 72 -16.46 -8.50 4.18
CA HIS A 72 -16.30 -7.28 3.39
C HIS A 72 -17.47 -6.29 3.60
N ARG A 73 -18.70 -6.81 3.57
CA ARG A 73 -19.91 -6.03 3.80
C ARG A 73 -19.91 -5.36 5.17
N VAL A 74 -19.56 -6.10 6.24
CA VAL A 74 -19.45 -5.56 7.59
C VAL A 74 -18.48 -4.38 7.63
N PHE A 75 -17.29 -4.52 7.02
CA PHE A 75 -16.30 -3.45 7.00
C PHE A 75 -16.80 -2.20 6.24
N VAL A 76 -17.34 -2.39 5.03
CA VAL A 76 -17.83 -1.29 4.18
C VAL A 76 -19.03 -0.58 4.81
N ASP A 77 -19.99 -1.32 5.32
CA ASP A 77 -21.17 -0.74 5.93
C ASP A 77 -20.83 -0.06 7.27
N ALA A 78 -19.94 -0.62 8.09
CA ALA A 78 -19.45 0.03 9.30
C ALA A 78 -18.75 1.36 8.97
N THR A 79 -17.96 1.40 7.90
CA THR A 79 -17.35 2.63 7.39
C THR A 79 -18.41 3.68 7.06
N ARG A 80 -19.46 3.30 6.32
CA ARG A 80 -20.55 4.20 5.93
C ARG A 80 -21.35 4.68 7.13
N ILE A 81 -21.63 3.78 8.08
CA ILE A 81 -22.35 4.08 9.33
C ILE A 81 -21.57 5.12 10.12
N LEU A 82 -20.27 4.90 10.38
CA LEU A 82 -19.43 5.88 11.06
C LEU A 82 -19.28 7.17 10.27
N GLY A 83 -19.22 7.12 8.94
CA GLY A 83 -19.14 8.29 8.06
C GLY A 83 -20.35 9.23 8.12
N THR A 84 -21.47 8.79 8.70
CA THR A 84 -22.63 9.67 8.96
C THR A 84 -22.35 10.67 10.09
N LEU A 85 -21.40 10.35 10.98
CA LEU A 85 -20.99 11.20 12.09
C LEU A 85 -20.12 12.37 11.62
N GLN A 86 -20.22 13.49 12.32
CA GLN A 86 -19.51 14.73 11.99
C GLN A 86 -19.14 15.50 13.26
N GLY A 87 -18.18 16.42 13.11
CA GLY A 87 -17.81 17.41 14.12
C GLY A 87 -16.66 17.00 15.03
N PRO A 88 -16.18 17.94 15.87
CA PRO A 88 -14.88 17.84 16.54
C PRO A 88 -14.77 16.68 17.53
N LYS A 89 -15.91 16.23 18.11
CA LYS A 89 -15.92 15.06 19.00
C LYS A 89 -15.68 13.77 18.24
N PHE A 90 -16.27 13.64 17.05
CA PHE A 90 -16.04 12.49 16.17
C PHE A 90 -14.59 12.48 15.68
N ASP A 91 -14.06 13.62 15.26
CA ASP A 91 -12.67 13.74 14.81
C ASP A 91 -11.67 13.35 15.91
N ASN A 92 -11.93 13.76 17.16
CA ASN A 92 -11.12 13.36 18.31
C ASN A 92 -11.18 11.84 18.57
N GLU A 93 -12.34 11.21 18.42
CA GLU A 93 -12.46 9.75 18.55
C GLU A 93 -11.76 9.02 17.40
N LEU A 94 -11.85 9.52 16.16
CA LEU A 94 -11.07 8.99 15.03
C LEU A 94 -9.56 9.12 15.25
N GLU A 95 -9.09 10.27 15.75
CA GLU A 95 -7.67 10.45 16.05
C GLU A 95 -7.18 9.47 17.13
N LYS A 96 -7.95 9.29 18.21
CA LYS A 96 -7.64 8.29 19.24
C LYS A 96 -7.64 6.88 18.67
N LEU A 97 -8.62 6.56 17.82
CA LEU A 97 -8.76 5.26 17.18
C LEU A 97 -7.52 4.94 16.33
N VAL A 98 -7.20 5.82 15.37
CA VAL A 98 -6.06 5.65 14.46
C VAL A 98 -4.72 5.70 15.20
N LYS A 99 -4.59 6.45 16.30
CA LYS A 99 -3.32 6.53 17.04
C LYS A 99 -3.08 5.38 18.01
N LYS A 100 -4.12 4.89 18.69
CA LYS A 100 -3.97 4.05 19.90
C LYS A 100 -4.64 2.68 19.80
N HIS A 101 -5.50 2.42 18.81
CA HIS A 101 -6.17 1.13 18.75
C HIS A 101 -5.17 -0.01 18.50
N PRO A 102 -5.20 -1.12 19.28
CA PRO A 102 -4.23 -2.21 19.14
C PRO A 102 -4.29 -2.87 17.76
N ASP A 103 -5.49 -3.15 17.26
CA ASP A 103 -5.71 -3.84 16.00
C ASP A 103 -5.69 -2.91 14.80
N TRP A 104 -4.96 -3.29 13.76
CA TRP A 104 -4.83 -2.51 12.53
C TRP A 104 -6.14 -2.37 11.73
N PRO A 105 -7.08 -3.34 11.71
CA PRO A 105 -8.33 -3.18 10.95
C PRO A 105 -9.23 -2.07 11.50
N ALA A 106 -9.21 -1.86 12.82
CA ALA A 106 -9.91 -0.74 13.45
C ALA A 106 -9.28 0.61 13.07
N ARG A 107 -7.94 0.67 12.94
CA ARG A 107 -7.24 1.89 12.50
C ARG A 107 -7.54 2.20 11.03
N THR A 108 -7.56 1.19 10.15
CA THR A 108 -7.96 1.39 8.74
C THR A 108 -9.43 1.77 8.62
N LEU A 109 -10.33 1.21 9.44
CA LEU A 109 -11.72 1.62 9.52
C LEU A 109 -11.83 3.12 9.84
N GLY A 110 -11.07 3.62 10.81
CA GLY A 110 -11.03 5.04 11.15
C GLY A 110 -10.62 5.95 9.99
N LEU A 111 -9.62 5.52 9.21
CA LEU A 111 -9.18 6.25 8.01
C LEU A 111 -10.25 6.26 6.91
N TYR A 112 -10.93 5.14 6.67
CA TYR A 112 -11.99 5.10 5.67
C TYR A 112 -13.23 5.89 6.14
N ALA A 113 -13.57 5.84 7.43
CA ALA A 113 -14.68 6.60 7.99
C ALA A 113 -14.44 8.11 7.87
N SER A 114 -13.21 8.59 8.03
CA SER A 114 -12.88 10.01 7.85
C SER A 114 -13.07 10.48 6.41
N LEU A 115 -12.84 9.62 5.40
CA LEU A 115 -13.13 9.96 4.00
C LEU A 115 -14.62 10.08 3.70
N GLN A 116 -15.45 9.28 4.38
CA GLN A 116 -16.90 9.31 4.17
C GLN A 116 -17.55 10.48 4.92
N SER A 117 -16.95 10.94 6.01
CA SER A 117 -17.44 12.09 6.75
C SER A 117 -17.12 13.39 6.01
N LYS A 118 -18.14 14.22 5.80
CA LYS A 118 -17.99 15.51 5.10
C LYS A 118 -17.21 16.57 5.88
N GLY A 119 -17.04 16.39 7.19
CA GLY A 119 -16.40 17.38 8.06
C GLY A 119 -15.02 16.98 8.58
N SER A 120 -14.59 15.73 8.36
CA SER A 120 -13.33 15.24 8.92
C SER A 120 -12.14 15.56 8.02
N ASP A 121 -11.04 15.98 8.64
CA ASP A 121 -9.76 16.20 7.95
C ASP A 121 -9.03 14.86 7.73
N SER A 122 -9.45 14.15 6.69
CA SER A 122 -8.87 12.86 6.29
C SER A 122 -7.39 12.97 5.88
N VAL A 123 -6.94 14.13 5.39
CA VAL A 123 -5.56 14.39 4.99
C VAL A 123 -4.66 14.44 6.22
N SER A 124 -5.00 15.27 7.20
CA SER A 124 -4.25 15.39 8.46
C SER A 124 -4.20 14.07 9.22
N LEU A 125 -5.33 13.35 9.28
CA LEU A 125 -5.37 12.02 9.91
C LEU A 125 -4.47 11.01 9.19
N SER A 126 -4.47 11.02 7.86
CA SER A 126 -3.65 10.12 7.04
C SER A 126 -2.16 10.46 7.12
N LEU A 127 -1.78 11.74 7.18
CA LEU A 127 -0.40 12.17 7.42
C LEU A 127 0.15 11.61 8.73
N LYS A 128 -0.64 11.64 9.81
CA LYS A 128 -0.26 11.03 11.09
C LYS A 128 -0.13 9.50 10.95
N ALA A 129 -1.03 8.86 10.21
CA ALA A 129 -1.07 7.41 10.03
C ALA A 129 0.06 6.84 9.15
N LEU A 130 0.77 7.67 8.37
CA LEU A 130 1.97 7.23 7.63
C LEU A 130 3.09 6.71 8.55
N HIS A 131 3.06 7.02 9.84
CA HIS A 131 4.00 6.53 10.85
C HIS A 131 3.57 5.22 11.53
N ASP A 132 2.46 4.60 11.09
CA ASP A 132 1.96 3.37 11.69
C ASP A 132 2.93 2.19 11.48
N LYS A 133 2.95 1.29 12.46
CA LYS A 133 3.75 0.05 12.45
C LYS A 133 3.13 -1.04 11.58
N ALA A 134 1.85 -0.95 11.25
CA ALA A 134 1.14 -1.89 10.41
C ALA A 134 1.15 -1.41 8.95
N PRO A 135 1.69 -2.20 8.01
CA PRO A 135 1.72 -1.83 6.60
C PRO A 135 0.34 -1.51 6.02
N GLN A 136 -0.70 -2.22 6.48
CA GLN A 136 -2.09 -2.03 6.03
C GLN A 136 -2.61 -0.63 6.32
N VAL A 137 -2.24 -0.05 7.47
CA VAL A 137 -2.64 1.32 7.83
C VAL A 137 -1.94 2.32 6.92
N VAL A 138 -0.64 2.12 6.66
CA VAL A 138 0.13 2.97 5.75
C VAL A 138 -0.38 2.87 4.32
N ILE A 139 -0.79 1.69 3.85
CA ILE A 139 -1.42 1.50 2.53
C ILE A 139 -2.64 2.40 2.40
N VAL A 140 -3.57 2.34 3.36
CA VAL A 140 -4.80 3.14 3.32
C VAL A 140 -4.48 4.63 3.40
N ALA A 141 -3.61 5.04 4.33
CA ALA A 141 -3.19 6.43 4.46
C ALA A 141 -2.56 6.97 3.17
N SER A 142 -1.64 6.22 2.55
CA SER A 142 -1.01 6.62 1.29
C SER A 142 -2.00 6.73 0.14
N GLN A 143 -2.96 5.81 0.04
CA GLN A 143 -4.02 5.87 -0.97
C GLN A 143 -4.89 7.12 -0.83
N ILE A 144 -5.20 7.52 0.41
CA ILE A 144 -5.93 8.75 0.70
C ILE A 144 -5.13 9.95 0.22
N LEU A 145 -3.89 10.07 0.67
CA LEU A 145 -3.01 11.20 0.35
C LEU A 145 -2.74 11.32 -1.15
N GLY A 146 -2.54 10.20 -1.85
CA GLY A 146 -2.33 10.18 -3.30
C GLY A 146 -3.52 10.69 -4.13
N ARG A 147 -4.69 10.91 -3.53
CA ARG A 147 -5.88 11.49 -4.18
C ARG A 147 -6.10 12.96 -3.88
N THR A 148 -5.34 13.55 -2.95
CA THR A 148 -5.59 14.90 -2.42
C THR A 148 -5.10 16.04 -3.33
N GLN A 149 -4.27 15.73 -4.33
CA GLN A 149 -3.56 16.72 -5.17
C GLN A 149 -2.75 17.75 -4.35
N ASP A 150 -2.50 17.48 -3.07
CA ASP A 150 -1.77 18.38 -2.18
C ASP A 150 -0.27 18.09 -2.27
N ILE A 151 0.51 19.09 -2.69
CA ILE A 151 1.98 18.97 -2.79
C ILE A 151 2.65 18.71 -1.45
N LEU A 152 2.02 19.11 -0.33
CA LEU A 152 2.59 18.98 1.02
C LEU A 152 2.67 17.52 1.47
N VAL A 153 1.91 16.61 0.84
CA VAL A 153 1.89 15.18 1.22
C VAL A 153 3.06 14.39 0.61
N ILE A 154 3.78 14.97 -0.36
CA ILE A 154 4.85 14.28 -1.10
C ILE A 154 6.01 13.90 -0.18
N GLU A 155 6.55 14.85 0.59
CA GLU A 155 7.68 14.58 1.51
C GLU A 155 7.32 13.54 2.58
N PRO A 156 6.15 13.61 3.25
CA PRO A 156 5.66 12.54 4.10
C PRO A 156 5.58 11.17 3.40
N LEU A 157 5.07 11.10 2.17
CA LEU A 157 4.99 9.86 1.39
C LEU A 157 6.37 9.29 1.05
N ILE A 158 7.35 10.13 0.69
CA ILE A 158 8.75 9.71 0.46
C ILE A 158 9.34 9.13 1.75
N SER A 159 9.12 9.79 2.89
CA SER A 159 9.57 9.31 4.20
C SER A 159 8.94 7.96 4.57
N ALA A 160 7.64 7.80 4.30
CA ALA A 160 6.94 6.54 4.52
C ALA A 160 7.46 5.43 3.59
N MET A 161 7.63 5.73 2.30
CA MET A 161 8.22 4.81 1.31
C MET A 161 9.59 4.31 1.80
N LYS A 162 10.47 5.23 2.21
CA LYS A 162 11.80 4.88 2.74
C LYS A 162 11.76 3.91 3.92
N ARG A 163 10.78 4.04 4.81
CA ARG A 163 10.66 3.16 6.00
C ARG A 163 10.32 1.71 5.62
N TRP A 164 9.55 1.54 4.55
CA TRP A 164 9.11 0.23 4.06
C TRP A 164 10.04 -0.35 2.99
N GLU A 165 11.04 0.41 2.56
CA GLU A 165 12.07 0.00 1.62
C GLU A 165 13.08 -0.91 2.32
N GLY A 166 12.99 -2.21 2.05
CA GLY A 166 13.98 -3.20 2.50
C GLY A 166 15.15 -3.31 1.52
N SER A 167 16.25 -3.91 1.97
CA SER A 167 17.44 -4.17 1.13
C SER A 167 17.12 -4.96 -0.14
N THR A 168 16.15 -5.86 -0.08
CA THR A 168 15.72 -6.73 -1.18
C THR A 168 14.50 -6.20 -1.94
N THR A 169 13.90 -5.08 -1.52
CA THR A 169 12.70 -4.54 -2.18
C THR A 169 13.01 -4.13 -3.63
N ARG A 170 14.16 -3.51 -3.89
CA ARG A 170 14.63 -3.17 -5.26
C ARG A 170 14.82 -4.43 -6.12
N GLU A 171 15.46 -5.46 -5.56
CA GLU A 171 15.69 -6.72 -6.27
C GLU A 171 14.38 -7.43 -6.62
N ARG A 172 13.41 -7.48 -5.69
CA ARG A 172 12.08 -8.04 -5.96
C ARG A 172 11.33 -7.26 -7.03
N ALA A 173 11.37 -5.93 -6.94
CA ALA A 173 10.78 -5.05 -7.96
C ALA A 173 11.40 -5.29 -9.34
N ALA A 174 12.71 -5.53 -9.42
CA ALA A 174 13.41 -5.83 -10.66
C ALA A 174 13.13 -7.25 -11.18
N LYS A 175 13.04 -8.24 -10.29
CA LYS A 175 12.90 -9.67 -10.65
C LYS A 175 11.53 -10.05 -11.17
N GLY A 176 10.46 -9.51 -10.56
CA GLY A 176 9.09 -9.86 -10.94
C GLY A 176 8.09 -8.72 -10.82
N GLY A 177 8.58 -7.47 -10.76
CA GLY A 177 7.72 -6.30 -10.83
C GLY A 177 6.72 -6.22 -9.68
N ARG A 178 5.45 -5.98 -10.03
CA ARG A 178 4.36 -5.79 -9.07
C ARG A 178 3.99 -7.10 -8.37
N ASP A 179 3.96 -8.20 -9.11
CA ASP A 179 3.46 -9.50 -8.64
C ASP A 179 4.31 -10.07 -7.49
N GLU A 180 5.63 -9.86 -7.53
CA GLU A 180 6.52 -10.26 -6.43
C GLU A 180 6.39 -9.37 -5.19
N LEU A 181 6.14 -8.07 -5.37
CA LEU A 181 5.98 -7.12 -4.27
C LEU A 181 4.65 -7.31 -3.52
N GLU A 182 3.61 -7.78 -4.20
CA GLU A 182 2.29 -7.96 -3.59
C GLU A 182 2.24 -9.07 -2.52
N LYS A 183 3.21 -10.00 -2.55
CA LYS A 183 3.31 -11.12 -1.61
C LYS A 183 3.59 -10.68 -0.17
N MET A 184 4.28 -9.56 0.02
CA MET A 184 4.68 -9.07 1.34
C MET A 184 3.95 -7.79 1.71
N ALA A 185 3.36 -7.73 2.92
CA ALA A 185 2.63 -6.54 3.37
C ALA A 185 3.49 -5.27 3.38
N LYS A 186 4.79 -5.40 3.73
CA LYS A 186 5.75 -4.28 3.73
C LYS A 186 6.01 -3.75 2.31
N ASP A 187 6.25 -4.65 1.37
CA ASP A 187 6.48 -4.30 -0.04
C ASP A 187 5.21 -3.70 -0.67
N ARG A 188 4.01 -4.15 -0.26
CA ARG A 188 2.74 -3.51 -0.62
C ARG A 188 2.62 -2.07 -0.10
N ALA A 189 3.06 -1.80 1.13
CA ALA A 189 3.06 -0.44 1.67
C ALA A 189 4.04 0.46 0.91
N TRP A 190 5.25 -0.03 0.64
CA TRP A 190 6.23 0.67 -0.20
C TRP A 190 5.67 0.97 -1.60
N LEU A 191 5.11 -0.03 -2.27
CA LEU A 191 4.52 0.08 -3.60
C LEU A 191 3.37 1.10 -3.61
N THR A 192 2.52 1.09 -2.59
CA THR A 192 1.41 2.03 -2.48
C THR A 192 1.88 3.46 -2.28
N CYS A 193 2.95 3.68 -1.51
CA CYS A 193 3.57 5.00 -1.39
C CYS A 193 4.12 5.45 -2.76
N ARG A 194 4.82 4.57 -3.47
CA ARG A 194 5.33 4.83 -4.82
C ARG A 194 4.22 5.17 -5.81
N ASP A 195 3.13 4.39 -5.84
CA ASP A 195 1.98 4.63 -6.71
C ASP A 195 1.30 5.97 -6.38
N SER A 196 1.28 6.36 -5.11
CA SER A 196 0.73 7.64 -4.67
C SER A 196 1.63 8.82 -5.08
N LEU A 197 2.95 8.65 -4.98
CA LEU A 197 3.91 9.62 -5.50
C LEU A 197 3.81 9.76 -7.03
N HIS A 198 3.66 8.65 -7.75
CA HIS A 198 3.44 8.68 -9.19
C HIS A 198 2.17 9.47 -9.57
N ARG A 199 1.06 9.29 -8.85
CA ARG A 199 -0.16 10.09 -9.05
C ARG A 199 0.06 11.59 -8.84
N LEU A 200 0.88 11.96 -7.87
CA LEU A 200 1.13 13.35 -7.50
C LEU A 200 2.22 14.03 -8.34
N THR A 201 3.10 13.25 -8.98
CA THR A 201 4.29 13.77 -9.68
C THR A 201 4.30 13.49 -11.18
N GLY A 202 3.50 12.52 -11.64
CA GLY A 202 3.51 12.05 -13.03
C GLY A 202 4.73 11.20 -13.41
N ILE A 203 5.64 10.94 -12.46
CA ILE A 203 6.86 10.18 -12.70
C ILE A 203 6.92 8.93 -11.82
N SER A 204 7.51 7.86 -12.35
CA SER A 204 7.65 6.60 -11.64
C SER A 204 9.12 6.32 -11.40
N LEU A 205 9.59 6.55 -10.16
CA LEU A 205 10.97 6.28 -9.76
C LEU A 205 11.09 5.01 -8.92
N HIS A 206 12.29 4.42 -8.94
CA HIS A 206 12.54 3.08 -8.40
C HIS A 206 12.76 3.01 -6.90
N ASP A 207 13.12 4.11 -6.22
CA ASP A 207 13.40 4.13 -4.79
C ASP A 207 13.11 5.50 -4.14
N SER A 208 13.12 5.53 -2.81
CA SER A 208 12.80 6.75 -2.05
C SER A 208 13.88 7.84 -2.19
N ALA A 209 15.14 7.49 -2.44
CA ALA A 209 16.24 8.44 -2.58
C ALA A 209 16.18 9.18 -3.92
N ALA A 210 15.75 8.50 -4.98
CA ALA A 210 15.49 9.05 -6.29
C ALA A 210 14.36 10.08 -6.23
N TYR A 211 13.23 9.76 -5.58
CA TYR A 211 12.16 10.74 -5.35
C TYR A 211 12.63 11.95 -4.57
N LYS A 212 13.39 11.74 -3.48
CA LYS A 212 13.92 12.84 -2.68
C LYS A 212 14.80 13.78 -3.51
N SER A 213 15.71 13.21 -4.31
CA SER A 213 16.60 13.97 -5.18
C SER A 213 15.82 14.72 -6.26
N TRP A 214 14.86 14.05 -6.91
CA TRP A 214 14.04 14.65 -7.96
C TRP A 214 13.19 15.82 -7.43
N ILE A 215 12.53 15.64 -6.29
CA ILE A 215 11.73 16.69 -5.65
C ILE A 215 12.58 17.90 -5.27
N SER A 216 13.81 17.71 -4.78
CA SER A 216 14.70 18.83 -4.44
C SER A 216 15.00 19.77 -5.61
N VAL A 217 14.90 19.27 -6.85
CA VAL A 217 15.17 20.04 -8.07
C VAL A 217 13.88 20.56 -8.72
N HIS A 218 12.77 19.82 -8.62
CA HIS A 218 11.56 20.08 -9.40
C HIS A 218 10.39 20.63 -8.57
N ARG A 219 10.55 20.79 -7.26
CA ARG A 219 9.47 21.21 -6.34
C ARG A 219 8.73 22.45 -6.82
N ASP A 220 9.44 23.48 -7.26
CA ASP A 220 8.85 24.77 -7.63
C ASP A 220 8.01 24.70 -8.91
N LYS A 221 8.27 23.71 -9.76
CA LYS A 221 7.56 23.50 -11.03
C LYS A 221 6.47 22.44 -10.93
N LEU A 222 6.42 21.73 -9.81
CA LEU A 222 5.50 20.62 -9.62
C LEU A 222 4.11 21.14 -9.24
N ASP A 223 3.11 20.74 -10.02
CA ASP A 223 1.71 21.00 -9.74
C ASP A 223 0.93 19.68 -9.82
N PRO A 224 0.61 19.05 -8.67
CA PRO A 224 -0.11 17.78 -8.65
C PRO A 224 -1.50 17.82 -9.28
N SER A 225 -2.10 19.01 -9.43
CA SER A 225 -3.41 19.17 -10.09
C SER A 225 -3.35 19.06 -11.62
N LYS A 226 -2.15 19.24 -12.19
CA LYS A 226 -1.90 19.21 -13.64
C LYS A 226 -1.23 17.93 -14.12
N VAL A 227 -1.04 16.96 -13.23
CA VAL A 227 -0.44 15.67 -13.60
C VAL A 227 -1.41 14.90 -14.50
N ASP A 228 -0.99 14.67 -15.74
CA ASP A 228 -1.70 13.82 -16.69
C ASP A 228 -1.11 12.40 -16.68
N LEU A 229 -1.85 11.47 -16.06
CA LEU A 229 -1.47 10.05 -16.00
C LEU A 229 -1.79 9.28 -17.28
N SER A 230 -2.49 9.90 -18.24
CA SER A 230 -2.82 9.30 -19.53
C SER A 230 -1.77 9.59 -20.61
N ALA A 231 -0.91 10.58 -20.37
CA ALA A 231 0.22 10.88 -21.22
C ALA A 231 1.13 9.63 -21.37
N PRO A 232 1.69 9.38 -22.56
CA PRO A 232 2.58 8.25 -22.76
C PRO A 232 3.75 8.36 -21.78
N VAL A 233 3.93 7.31 -20.97
CA VAL A 233 5.01 7.24 -19.99
C VAL A 233 6.32 7.28 -20.75
N GLU A 234 7.02 8.42 -20.69
CA GLU A 234 8.44 8.44 -21.01
C GLU A 234 9.08 7.44 -20.05
N LYS A 235 9.53 6.30 -20.60
CA LYS A 235 10.34 5.36 -19.84
C LYS A 235 11.61 6.10 -19.47
N MET A 236 11.63 6.71 -18.30
CA MET A 236 12.85 6.94 -17.57
C MET A 236 13.39 5.55 -17.23
N THR A 237 14.04 4.91 -18.20
CA THR A 237 15.13 4.03 -17.88
C THR A 237 16.01 4.87 -16.98
N GLY A 238 16.09 4.52 -15.69
CA GLY A 238 17.14 5.07 -14.84
C GLY A 238 18.42 5.07 -15.66
N THR A 239 19.14 6.18 -15.64
CA THR A 239 20.37 6.38 -16.43
C THR A 239 21.37 5.32 -16.04
N GLY A 240 21.28 4.16 -16.67
CA GLY A 240 21.99 2.98 -16.26
C GLY A 240 22.20 2.07 -17.45
N LEU A 241 23.47 1.84 -17.76
CA LEU A 241 23.92 0.92 -18.77
C LEU A 241 23.98 -0.46 -18.11
N PHE A 242 23.21 -1.42 -18.61
CA PHE A 242 23.09 -2.77 -18.04
C PHE A 242 22.64 -2.82 -16.56
N GLY A 243 21.79 -1.89 -16.12
CA GLY A 243 21.21 -1.93 -14.77
C GLY A 243 22.13 -1.43 -13.64
N LEU A 244 23.28 -0.83 -13.97
CA LEU A 244 24.14 -0.12 -13.02
C LEU A 244 23.88 1.39 -13.08
N ASP A 245 23.78 2.05 -11.92
CA ASP A 245 23.51 3.50 -11.84
C ASP A 245 24.68 4.32 -12.44
N ILE A 246 24.44 5.03 -13.55
CA ILE A 246 25.43 5.96 -14.14
C ILE A 246 25.20 7.36 -13.58
N THR A 247 26.21 7.88 -12.87
CA THR A 247 26.18 9.19 -12.20
C THR A 247 27.12 10.23 -12.83
N GLY A 248 27.83 9.90 -13.92
CA GLY A 248 28.84 10.76 -14.56
C GLY A 248 28.38 11.45 -15.84
N LYS A 249 28.79 12.72 -16.04
CA LYS A 249 28.50 13.52 -17.26
C LYS A 249 29.43 13.21 -18.45
N ASN A 250 30.56 12.53 -18.24
CA ASN A 250 31.53 12.18 -19.28
C ASN A 250 31.67 10.66 -19.38
N ILE A 251 31.04 10.06 -20.37
CA ILE A 251 31.09 8.60 -20.63
C ILE A 251 31.85 8.39 -21.94
N ALA A 252 32.91 7.60 -21.91
CA ALA A 252 33.63 7.16 -23.09
C ALA A 252 33.35 5.66 -23.33
N PHE A 253 32.80 5.33 -24.49
CA PHE A 253 32.62 3.95 -24.92
C PHE A 253 33.88 3.50 -25.66
N ILE A 254 34.60 2.53 -25.11
CA ILE A 254 35.66 1.82 -25.82
C ILE A 254 35.06 0.50 -26.28
N ILE A 255 34.77 0.42 -27.57
CA ILE A 255 34.26 -0.79 -28.21
C ILE A 255 35.47 -1.52 -28.79
N ASP A 256 35.81 -2.66 -28.21
CA ASP A 256 36.78 -3.58 -28.79
C ASP A 256 36.13 -4.32 -29.96
N ILE A 257 36.57 -4.00 -31.18
CA ILE A 257 36.14 -4.70 -32.40
C ILE A 257 37.06 -5.89 -32.74
N SER A 258 37.95 -6.30 -31.84
CA SER A 258 38.88 -7.38 -32.13
C SER A 258 38.27 -8.78 -31.93
N GLY A 259 38.21 -9.53 -33.04
CA GLY A 259 38.33 -10.98 -33.04
C GLY A 259 37.07 -11.83 -33.28
N SER A 260 35.88 -11.45 -32.80
CA SER A 260 34.72 -12.37 -32.84
C SER A 260 33.61 -12.01 -33.83
N MET A 261 33.63 -10.83 -34.47
CA MET A 261 32.65 -10.46 -35.52
C MET A 261 33.06 -10.88 -36.94
N MET A 262 34.19 -11.57 -37.11
CA MET A 262 34.59 -12.15 -38.40
C MET A 262 34.04 -13.57 -38.61
N ALA A 263 33.42 -14.16 -37.58
CA ALA A 263 32.73 -15.43 -37.73
C ALA A 263 31.40 -15.19 -38.44
N THR A 264 31.29 -15.66 -39.68
CA THR A 264 30.05 -15.70 -40.42
C THR A 264 28.99 -16.39 -39.58
N ASP A 265 27.78 -15.80 -39.52
CA ASP A 265 26.65 -16.38 -38.79
C ASP A 265 26.47 -17.85 -39.18
N PRO A 266 26.14 -18.74 -38.22
CA PRO A 266 25.87 -20.13 -38.52
C PRO A 266 24.78 -20.22 -39.59
N PRO A 267 24.95 -21.07 -40.62
CA PRO A 267 24.03 -21.13 -41.75
C PRO A 267 22.62 -21.51 -41.28
N SER A 268 21.61 -20.96 -41.94
CA SER A 268 20.21 -21.25 -41.60
C SER A 268 19.82 -22.69 -41.97
N ASP A 269 18.78 -23.22 -41.33
CA ASP A 269 18.26 -24.57 -41.59
C ASP A 269 17.88 -24.80 -43.08
N GLU A 270 17.49 -23.74 -43.79
CA GLU A 270 17.23 -23.81 -45.23
C GLU A 270 18.52 -23.96 -46.07
N GLN A 271 19.61 -23.32 -45.65
CA GLN A 271 20.92 -23.47 -46.29
C GLN A 271 21.48 -24.88 -46.06
N LEU A 272 21.30 -25.42 -44.86
CA LEU A 272 21.68 -26.80 -44.52
C LEU A 272 20.91 -27.84 -45.36
N LYS A 273 19.61 -27.65 -45.59
CA LYS A 273 18.79 -28.53 -46.47
C LYS A 273 19.14 -28.44 -47.96
N LYS A 274 19.66 -27.30 -48.43
CA LYS A 274 20.16 -27.19 -49.82
C LYS A 274 21.48 -27.93 -50.00
N VAL A 275 22.37 -27.86 -49.01
CA VAL A 275 23.65 -28.59 -49.02
C VAL A 275 23.42 -30.10 -48.94
N SER A 276 22.47 -30.56 -48.10
CA SER A 276 22.14 -31.99 -48.01
C SER A 276 21.50 -32.56 -49.29
N ARG A 277 20.83 -31.72 -50.10
CA ARG A 277 20.28 -32.10 -51.40
C ARG A 277 21.32 -32.09 -52.54
N SER A 278 22.45 -31.39 -52.39
CA SER A 278 23.50 -31.33 -53.41
C SER A 278 24.61 -32.35 -53.21
N THR A 279 24.80 -32.87 -52.00
CA THR A 279 25.68 -34.01 -51.76
C THR A 279 24.84 -35.28 -51.76
N GLY A 280 24.66 -35.87 -52.94
CA GLY A 280 24.06 -37.19 -53.08
C GLY A 280 24.90 -38.24 -52.35
N VAL A 281 24.64 -38.44 -51.07
CA VAL A 281 25.12 -39.56 -50.28
C VAL A 281 23.87 -40.29 -49.84
N GLY A 282 23.58 -41.39 -50.56
CA GLY A 282 22.45 -42.24 -50.27
C GLY A 282 22.55 -42.83 -48.88
N GLU A 283 21.40 -42.95 -48.23
CA GLU A 283 21.22 -43.75 -47.02
C GLU A 283 21.70 -45.18 -47.28
N SER A 284 22.57 -45.68 -46.42
CA SER A 284 22.89 -47.09 -46.24
C SER A 284 22.65 -47.45 -44.78
#